data_AF-A0A7C1W2L3-F1
#
_entry.id   AF-A0A7C1W2L3-F1
#
_cell.length_a   1.000
_cell.length_b   1.000
_cell.length_c   1.000
_cell.angle_alpha   90.00
_cell.angle_beta   90.00
_cell.angle_gamma   90.00
#
_symmetry.space_group_name_H-M   'P 1'
#
loop_
_entity.id
_entity.type
_entity.pdbx_description
1 polymer ?
#
loop_
_entity_poly.entity_id
_entity_poly.type
_entity_poly.pdbx_seq_one_letter_code
_entity_poly.pdbx_strand_id
1 'polypeptide(L)'
;FIKITAYGLKFLPTGRYKVIYSERDIEEILDSMEKMMGGKDKDREETRRAFLHLNSTVKKMMIEREDVDILFVNYNEIILDPRPYMEEITSFIGCEDADVDAMVQSVDRRLYRQRRIA
;
A
#
# COMPACT_ATOMS: atom_id res chain seq x y z
N PHE A 1 -15.95 0.44 0.29
CA PHE A 1 -14.49 0.32 0.23
C PHE A 1 -14.13 -0.72 -0.83
N ILE A 2 -13.18 -0.41 -1.73
CA ILE A 2 -12.72 -1.33 -2.77
C ILE A 2 -11.20 -1.41 -2.67
N LYS A 3 -10.65 -2.63 -2.73
CA LYS A 3 -9.20 -2.85 -2.83
C LYS A 3 -8.83 -3.05 -4.29
N ILE A 4 -7.87 -2.28 -4.78
CA ILE A 4 -7.41 -2.30 -6.18
C ILE A 4 -5.89 -2.48 -6.18
N THR A 5 -5.35 -3.23 -7.13
CA THR A 5 -3.88 -3.35 -7.32
C THR A 5 -3.33 -2.08 -7.96
N ALA A 6 -2.02 -1.81 -7.81
CA ALA A 6 -1.37 -0.68 -8.47
C ALA A 6 -1.63 -0.68 -10.00
N TYR A 7 -1.60 -1.86 -10.63
CA TYR A 7 -1.93 -1.99 -12.04
C TYR A 7 -3.38 -1.59 -12.36
N GLY A 8 -4.33 -1.99 -11.52
CA GLY A 8 -5.75 -1.65 -11.69
C GLY A 8 -6.03 -0.14 -11.61
N LEU A 9 -5.25 0.61 -10.82
CA LEU A 9 -5.39 2.07 -10.72
C LEU A 9 -5.17 2.80 -12.05
N LYS A 10 -4.46 2.19 -13.02
CA LYS A 10 -4.31 2.73 -14.38
C LYS A 10 -5.63 2.85 -15.15
N PHE A 11 -6.65 2.13 -14.70
CA PHE A 11 -7.97 2.09 -15.33
C PHE A 11 -9.06 2.69 -14.43
N LEU A 12 -8.67 3.40 -13.36
CA LEU A 12 -9.61 4.09 -12.50
C LEU A 12 -10.29 5.21 -13.31
N PRO A 13 -11.61 5.17 -13.56
CA PRO A 13 -12.30 6.18 -14.36
C PRO A 13 -12.25 7.55 -13.67
N THR A 14 -12.64 8.60 -14.38
CA THR A 14 -12.79 9.94 -13.78
C THR A 14 -13.86 9.94 -12.68
N GLY A 15 -13.58 10.63 -11.58
CA GLY A 15 -14.49 10.75 -10.44
C GLY A 15 -13.77 11.24 -9.19
N ARG A 16 -14.54 11.70 -8.20
CA ARG A 16 -14.02 12.23 -6.92
C ARG A 16 -13.70 11.11 -5.94
N TYR A 17 -12.52 10.51 -6.09
CA TYR A 17 -12.06 9.43 -5.22
C TYR A 17 -11.09 9.95 -4.16
N LYS A 18 -11.15 9.36 -2.97
CA LYS A 18 -10.07 9.39 -1.99
C LYS A 18 -9.33 8.06 -2.06
N VAL A 19 -8.05 8.10 -2.44
CA VAL A 19 -7.21 6.92 -2.64
C VAL A 19 -6.15 6.86 -1.56
N ILE A 20 -6.14 5.78 -0.77
CA ILE A 20 -5.02 5.47 0.13
C ILE A 20 -4.14 4.47 -0.60
N TYR A 21 -2.95 4.93 -1.03
CA TYR A 21 -1.97 4.12 -1.73
C TYR A 21 -0.94 3.59 -0.74
N SER A 22 -1.01 2.29 -0.45
CA SER A 22 -0.06 1.63 0.44
C SER A 22 1.17 1.13 -0.31
N GLU A 23 2.33 1.64 0.07
CA GLU A 23 3.64 1.15 -0.34
C GLU A 23 4.14 0.10 0.65
N ARG A 24 4.87 -0.89 0.14
CA ARG A 24 5.48 -1.96 0.92
C ARG A 24 6.83 -2.30 0.33
N ASP A 25 7.74 -2.76 1.18
CA ASP A 25 9.04 -3.27 0.78
C ASP A 25 8.92 -4.28 -0.38
N ILE A 26 9.74 -4.08 -1.41
CA ILE A 26 9.67 -4.85 -2.64
C ILE A 26 10.06 -6.32 -2.43
N GLU A 27 11.00 -6.60 -1.53
CA GLU A 27 11.40 -7.97 -1.23
C GLU A 27 10.26 -8.73 -0.57
N GLU A 28 9.51 -8.09 0.33
CA GLU A 28 8.32 -8.68 0.93
C GLU A 28 7.18 -8.93 -0.07
N ILE A 29 7.00 -8.03 -1.06
CA ILE A 29 6.01 -8.22 -2.13
C ILE A 29 6.38 -9.45 -2.96
N LEU A 30 7.65 -9.58 -3.37
CA LEU A 30 8.14 -10.70 -4.17
C LEU A 30 8.05 -12.02 -3.39
N ASP A 31 8.44 -12.03 -2.12
CA ASP A 31 8.36 -13.22 -1.27
C ASP A 31 6.89 -13.66 -1.05
N SER A 32 5.97 -12.70 -0.91
CA SER A 32 4.53 -13.00 -0.86
C SER A 32 4.01 -13.57 -2.18
N MET A 33 4.49 -13.07 -3.31
CA MET A 33 4.12 -13.54 -4.65
C MET A 33 4.58 -14.99 -4.86
N GLU A 34 5.85 -15.29 -4.59
CA GLU A 34 6.41 -16.64 -4.67
C GLU A 34 5.64 -17.63 -3.79
N LYS A 35 5.30 -17.22 -2.57
CA LYS A 35 4.49 -18.04 -1.66
C LYS A 35 3.10 -18.34 -2.23
N MET A 36 2.44 -17.35 -2.83
CA MET A 36 1.12 -17.54 -3.47
C MET A 36 1.21 -18.41 -4.73
N MET A 37 2.29 -18.29 -5.50
CA MET A 37 2.56 -19.13 -6.67
C MET A 37 2.95 -20.57 -6.29
N GLY A 38 3.28 -20.82 -5.02
CA GLY A 38 3.74 -22.13 -4.56
C GLY A 38 5.15 -22.49 -5.03
N GLY A 39 5.98 -21.49 -5.38
CA GLY A 39 7.29 -21.72 -5.97
C GLY A 39 8.10 -20.43 -6.12
N LYS A 40 9.37 -20.58 -6.51
CA LYS A 40 10.27 -19.45 -6.77
C LYS A 40 9.99 -18.83 -8.13
N ASP A 41 10.08 -17.51 -8.19
CA ASP A 41 10.05 -16.79 -9.45
C ASP A 41 11.41 -16.94 -10.13
N LYS A 42 11.41 -17.54 -11.33
CA LYS A 42 12.63 -17.76 -12.11
C LYS A 42 13.20 -16.44 -12.64
N ASP A 43 12.35 -15.44 -12.80
CA ASP A 43 12.68 -14.14 -13.38
C ASP A 43 12.55 -13.02 -12.32
N ARG A 44 12.78 -13.36 -11.05
CA ARG A 44 12.55 -12.48 -9.88
C ARG A 44 13.11 -11.06 -10.02
N GLU A 45 14.29 -10.92 -10.61
CA GLU A 45 14.93 -9.61 -10.83
C GLU A 45 14.22 -8.78 -11.92
N GLU A 46 13.71 -9.43 -12.96
CA GLU A 46 12.89 -8.76 -13.96
C GLU A 46 11.55 -8.35 -13.36
N THR A 47 10.91 -9.26 -12.63
CA THR A 47 9.69 -8.96 -11.88
C THR A 47 9.90 -7.79 -10.92
N ARG A 48 11.01 -7.76 -10.17
CA ARG A 48 11.37 -6.63 -9.29
C ARG A 48 11.38 -5.31 -10.05
N ARG A 49 12.07 -5.26 -11.19
CA ARG A 49 12.14 -4.05 -12.03
C ARG A 49 10.76 -3.63 -12.54
N ALA A 50 9.93 -4.59 -12.97
CA ALA A 50 8.58 -4.32 -13.44
C ALA A 50 7.69 -3.73 -12.34
N PHE A 51 7.75 -4.27 -11.11
CA PHE A 51 7.01 -3.75 -9.96
C PHE A 51 7.46 -2.35 -9.56
N LEU A 52 8.78 -2.09 -9.53
CA LEU A 52 9.33 -0.76 -9.23
C LEU A 52 8.89 0.27 -10.29
N HIS A 53 8.99 -0.09 -11.57
CA HIS A 53 8.55 0.77 -12.67
C HIS A 53 7.05 1.03 -12.63
N LEU A 54 6.24 0.01 -12.33
CA LEU A 54 4.80 0.17 -12.15
C LEU A 54 4.48 1.11 -10.98
N ASN A 55 5.15 0.96 -9.83
CA ASN A 55 4.98 1.83 -8.68
C ASN A 55 5.26 3.29 -9.07
N SER A 56 6.43 3.58 -9.64
CA SER A 56 6.77 4.95 -10.04
C SER A 56 5.77 5.55 -11.05
N THR A 57 5.30 4.73 -11.99
CA THR A 57 4.35 5.16 -13.03
C THR A 57 2.99 5.52 -12.44
N VAL A 58 2.46 4.65 -11.57
CA VAL A 58 1.14 4.85 -10.95
C VAL A 58 1.16 6.02 -9.99
N LYS A 59 2.23 6.20 -9.20
CA LYS A 59 2.40 7.37 -8.32
C LYS A 59 2.34 8.67 -9.11
N LYS A 60 3.14 8.77 -10.18
CA LYS A 60 3.14 9.96 -11.04
C LYS A 60 1.75 10.23 -11.63
N MET A 61 1.13 9.22 -12.22
CA MET A 61 -0.19 9.32 -12.82
C MET A 61 -1.27 9.75 -11.82
N MET A 62 -1.21 9.28 -10.57
CA MET A 62 -2.19 9.67 -9.54
C MET A 62 -1.95 11.09 -9.03
N ILE A 63 -0.70 11.52 -8.87
CA ILE A 63 -0.36 12.89 -8.45
C ILE A 63 -0.82 13.93 -9.50
N GLU A 64 -0.79 13.56 -10.78
CA GLU A 64 -1.21 14.43 -11.89
C GLU A 64 -2.74 14.52 -12.05
N ARG A 65 -3.53 13.73 -11.32
CA ARG A 65 -4.99 13.77 -11.41
C ARG A 65 -5.57 14.87 -10.53
N GLU A 66 -6.35 15.75 -11.14
CA GLU A 66 -7.08 16.81 -10.43
C GLU A 66 -8.38 16.34 -9.78
N ASP A 67 -8.89 15.17 -10.19
CA ASP A 67 -10.16 14.63 -9.71
C ASP A 67 -10.01 13.67 -8.53
N VAL A 68 -8.78 13.38 -8.08
CA VAL A 68 -8.50 12.39 -7.03
C VAL A 68 -7.67 13.00 -5.92
N ASP A 69 -8.10 12.82 -4.67
CA ASP A 69 -7.25 13.01 -3.51
C ASP A 69 -6.46 11.71 -3.28
N ILE A 70 -5.14 11.80 -3.12
CA ILE A 70 -4.29 10.62 -2.83
C ILE A 70 -3.48 10.82 -1.56
N LEU A 71 -3.46 9.79 -0.73
CA LEU A 71 -2.59 9.66 0.44
C LEU A 71 -1.65 8.47 0.24
N PHE A 72 -0.34 8.70 0.34
CA PHE A 72 0.65 7.64 0.32
C PHE A 72 0.97 7.19 1.75
N VAL A 73 0.89 5.90 2.02
CA VAL A 73 1.23 5.33 3.32
C VAL A 73 2.23 4.20 3.18
N ASN A 74 3.13 4.05 4.15
CA ASN A 74 4.11 2.98 4.16
C ASN A 74 3.65 1.86 5.10
N TYR A 75 3.35 0.71 4.54
CA TYR A 75 2.91 -0.46 5.29
C TYR A 75 3.94 -0.89 6.34
N ASN A 76 5.23 -0.90 5.99
CA ASN A 76 6.30 -1.32 6.89
C ASN A 76 6.39 -0.40 8.12
N GLU A 77 6.25 0.92 7.92
CA GLU A 77 6.23 1.91 9.00
C GLU A 77 4.95 1.83 9.83
N ILE A 78 3.77 1.62 9.21
CA ILE A 78 2.51 1.41 9.94
C ILE A 78 2.62 0.26 10.95
N ILE A 79 3.31 -0.82 10.61
CA ILE A 79 3.50 -1.94 11.53
C ILE A 79 4.40 -1.56 12.72
N LEU A 80 5.35 -0.65 12.51
CA LEU A 80 6.30 -0.19 13.53
C LEU A 80 5.68 0.88 14.43
N ASP A 81 5.12 1.93 13.85
CA ASP A 81 4.51 3.04 14.55
C ASP A 81 3.17 3.42 13.88
N PRO A 82 2.07 2.74 14.21
CA PRO A 82 0.80 2.91 13.51
C PRO A 82 0.10 4.24 13.79
N ARG A 83 0.32 4.87 14.96
CA ARG A 83 -0.49 5.99 15.44
C ARG A 83 -0.45 7.19 14.49
N PRO A 84 0.72 7.71 14.05
CA PRO A 84 0.76 8.85 13.14
C PRO A 84 0.02 8.58 11.83
N TYR A 85 0.10 7.35 11.31
CA TYR A 85 -0.62 6.96 10.09
C TYR A 85 -2.13 6.83 10.29
N MET A 86 -2.59 6.35 11.46
CA MET A 86 -4.02 6.30 11.75
C MET A 86 -4.61 7.72 11.81
N GLU A 87 -3.92 8.66 12.46
CA GLU A 87 -4.31 10.07 12.54
C GLU A 87 -4.32 10.75 11.16
N GLU A 88 -3.32 10.47 10.33
CA GLU A 88 -3.26 10.97 8.96
C GLU A 88 -4.39 10.40 8.09
N ILE A 89 -4.67 9.10 8.20
CA ILE A 89 -5.76 8.43 7.48
C ILE A 89 -7.12 9.00 7.91
N THR A 90 -7.37 9.18 9.21
CA THR A 90 -8.65 9.71 9.71
C THR A 90 -8.90 11.13 9.24
N SER A 91 -7.87 11.97 9.26
CA SER A 91 -7.91 13.33 8.69
C SER A 91 -8.19 13.30 7.18
N PHE A 92 -7.46 12.46 6.44
CA PHE A 92 -7.60 12.37 4.98
C PHE A 92 -8.99 11.94 4.51
N ILE A 93 -9.61 10.98 5.21
CA ILE A 93 -10.96 10.48 4.88
C ILE A 93 -12.08 11.35 5.47
N GLY A 94 -11.76 12.31 6.34
CA GLY A 94 -12.74 13.19 6.99
C GLY A 94 -13.51 12.51 8.13
N CYS A 95 -12.88 11.60 8.87
CA CYS A 95 -13.45 10.90 10.02
C CYS A 95 -12.71 11.28 11.31
N GLU A 96 -12.83 12.54 11.74
CA GLU A 96 -12.14 13.07 12.92
C GLU A 96 -12.60 12.41 14.22
N ASP A 97 -13.84 11.93 14.29
CA ASP A 97 -14.41 11.24 15.46
C ASP A 97 -14.01 9.74 15.54
N ALA A 98 -13.12 9.27 14.67
CA ALA A 98 -12.68 7.88 14.68
C ALA A 98 -11.85 7.55 15.93
N ASP A 99 -12.07 6.35 16.49
CA ASP A 99 -11.29 5.84 17.61
C ASP A 99 -9.89 5.40 17.15
N VAL A 100 -8.94 6.35 17.17
CA VAL A 100 -7.54 6.12 16.79
C VAL A 100 -6.90 5.03 17.65
N ASP A 101 -7.28 4.91 18.93
CA ASP A 101 -6.72 3.90 19.81
C ASP A 101 -7.18 2.49 19.39
N ALA A 102 -8.45 2.31 19.06
CA ALA A 102 -8.97 1.06 18.50
C ALA A 102 -8.33 0.74 17.14
N MET A 103 -8.12 1.74 16.28
CA MET A 103 -7.44 1.57 14.98
C MET A 103 -5.99 1.11 15.17
N VAL A 104 -5.24 1.72 16.08
CA VAL A 104 -3.87 1.31 16.44
C VAL A 104 -3.84 -0.12 16.97
N GLN A 105 -4.78 -0.48 17.86
CA GLN A 105 -4.88 -1.84 18.42
C GLN A 105 -5.22 -2.91 17.36
N SER A 106 -5.87 -2.52 16.26
CA SER A 106 -6.17 -3.44 15.15
C SER A 106 -4.92 -3.87 14.36
N VAL A 107 -3.81 -3.15 14.49
CA VAL A 107 -2.54 -3.46 13.83
C VAL A 107 -1.84 -4.61 14.55
N ASP A 108 -2.20 -5.84 14.16
CA ASP A 108 -1.56 -7.04 14.70
C ASP A 108 -0.19 -7.29 14.05
N ARG A 109 0.88 -6.94 14.77
CA ARG A 109 2.26 -7.23 14.38
C ARG A 109 2.51 -8.72 14.09
N ARG A 110 1.72 -9.64 14.64
CA ARG A 110 1.84 -11.09 14.38
C ARG A 110 1.33 -11.48 13.00
N LEU A 111 0.57 -10.63 12.30
CA LEU A 111 0.21 -10.84 10.90
C LEU A 111 1.37 -10.46 9.95
N TYR A 112 2.34 -9.70 10.43
CA TYR A 112 3.54 -9.30 9.71
C TYR A 112 4.62 -10.40 9.74
N ARG A 113 4.30 -11.57 9.15
CA ARG A 113 5.11 -12.80 9.22
C ARG A 113 6.17 -12.95 8.12
N GLN A 114 6.17 -12.09 7.11
CA GLN A 114 7.07 -12.19 5.96
C GLN A 114 8.09 -11.06 6.01
N ARG A 115 9.01 -11.12 6.98
CA ARG A 115 10.23 -10.31 6.98
C ARG A 115 11.40 -11.15 6.49
N ARG A 116 12.21 -10.59 5.58
CA ARG A 116 13.63 -10.93 5.56
C ARG A 116 14.28 -10.14 6.68
N ILE A 117 14.76 -10.83 7.71
CA ILE A 117 15.76 -10.23 8.59
C ILE A 117 17.02 -10.16 7.73
N ALA A 118 17.49 -8.93 7.46
CA ALA A 118 18.75 -8.69 6.76
C ALA A 118 19.93 -9.23 7.59
#